data_AF-A0ABC8JTV2-F1
#
_entry.id   AF-A0ABC8JTV2-F1
#
_cell.length_a   1.000
_cell.length_b   1.000
_cell.length_c   1.000
_cell.angle_alpha   90.00
_cell.angle_beta   90.00
_cell.angle_gamma   90.00
#
_symmetry.space_group_name_H-M   'P 1'
#
loop_
_entity.id
_entity.type
_entity.pdbx_description
1 polymer ?
#
loop_
_entity_poly.entity_id
_entity_poly.type
_entity_poly.pdbx_seq_one_letter_code
_entity_poly.pdbx_strand_id
1 'polypeptide(L)'
;MQMFHITPLRSGSGSACVLNDVMYYHDSFEKCLNRYDPKERRWGVVKGLDELLAEIEHQYFTMSVPYARNLVLFFMNEKERSSGEATVKIWCAEISLGRHQGGDVWGKVEWCNQVGVAETMYFLRPIVVIV
;
A
#
# COMPACT_ATOMS: atom_id res chain seq x y z
N MET A 1 21.17 5.78 -14.78
CA MET A 1 19.86 5.12 -14.61
C MET A 1 20.13 3.79 -13.94
N GLN A 2 19.87 3.71 -12.62
CA GLN A 2 20.24 2.57 -11.80
C GLN A 2 19.02 1.68 -11.59
N MET A 3 19.18 0.40 -11.92
CA MET A 3 18.16 -0.64 -11.91
C MET A 3 18.14 -1.28 -10.52
N PHE A 4 16.96 -1.47 -9.92
CA PHE A 4 16.81 -2.27 -8.70
C PHE A 4 15.73 -3.34 -8.90
N HIS A 5 16.06 -4.57 -8.49
CA HIS A 5 15.18 -5.73 -8.52
C HIS A 5 14.56 -5.94 -7.14
N ILE A 6 13.23 -6.00 -7.05
CA ILE A 6 12.52 -6.42 -5.82
C ILE A 6 11.68 -7.65 -6.17
N THR A 7 11.86 -8.74 -5.41
CA THR A 7 11.11 -9.99 -5.58
C THR A 7 10.00 -10.04 -4.53
N PRO A 8 8.72 -10.17 -4.90
CA PRO A 8 7.64 -10.35 -3.91
C PRO A 8 7.78 -11.69 -3.19
N LEU A 9 7.59 -11.70 -1.86
CA LEU A 9 7.43 -12.95 -1.10
C LEU A 9 6.07 -13.58 -1.44
N ARG A 10 6.07 -14.91 -1.60
CA ARG A 10 4.91 -15.70 -2.03
C ARG A 10 3.83 -15.76 -0.95
N SER A 11 2.58 -15.70 -1.42
CA SER A 11 1.30 -16.05 -0.76
C SER A 11 0.86 -15.18 0.42
N GLY A 12 0.19 -14.08 0.11
CA GLY A 12 -0.66 -13.25 0.98
C GLY A 12 -1.11 -12.05 0.16
N SER A 13 -2.39 -11.68 0.17
CA SER A 13 -2.98 -10.63 -0.69
C SER A 13 -2.59 -9.18 -0.32
N GLY A 14 -1.36 -8.99 0.19
CA GLY A 14 -0.77 -7.69 0.47
C GLY A 14 0.76 -7.80 0.50
N SER A 15 1.45 -6.91 -0.20
CA SER A 15 2.92 -6.82 -0.10
C SER A 15 3.32 -6.03 1.13
N ALA A 16 4.08 -6.65 2.03
CA ALA A 16 4.77 -5.97 3.12
C ALA A 16 6.00 -5.21 2.59
N CYS A 17 6.42 -4.17 3.29
CA CYS A 17 7.70 -3.51 3.05
C CYS A 17 8.37 -3.08 4.36
N VAL A 18 9.64 -2.69 4.28
CA VAL A 18 10.41 -2.21 5.43
C VAL A 18 10.79 -0.76 5.23
N LEU A 19 10.47 0.09 6.20
CA LEU A 19 10.84 1.50 6.25
C LEU A 19 11.41 1.79 7.64
N ASN A 20 12.63 2.35 7.71
CA ASN A 20 13.32 2.66 8.97
C ASN A 20 13.37 1.47 9.95
N ASP A 21 13.75 0.28 9.46
CA ASP A 21 13.81 -1.00 10.18
C ASP A 21 12.47 -1.54 10.72
N VAL A 22 11.34 -0.91 10.39
CA VAL A 22 10.01 -1.34 10.80
C VAL A 22 9.30 -1.93 9.57
N MET A 23 8.71 -3.11 9.74
CA MET A 23 7.91 -3.76 8.69
C MET A 23 6.51 -3.17 8.70
N TYR A 24 5.95 -2.88 7.52
CA TYR A 24 4.60 -2.40 7.31
C TYR A 24 3.89 -3.32 6.34
N TYR A 25 2.60 -3.58 6.57
CA TYR A 25 1.75 -4.28 5.60
C TYR A 25 0.30 -3.87 5.78
N HIS A 26 -0.44 -3.84 4.68
CA HIS A 26 -1.87 -3.61 4.70
C HIS A 26 -2.61 -4.91 4.99
N ASP A 27 -3.44 -4.91 6.04
CA ASP A 27 -4.38 -5.98 6.33
C ASP A 27 -5.75 -5.59 5.75
N SER A 28 -6.11 -6.21 4.63
CA SER A 28 -7.39 -5.94 3.96
C SER A 28 -8.60 -6.47 4.73
N PHE A 29 -8.42 -7.44 5.63
CA PHE A 29 -9.52 -8.00 6.41
C PHE A 29 -9.86 -7.10 7.60
N GLU A 30 -8.84 -6.70 8.35
CA GLU A 30 -8.98 -5.79 9.50
C GLU A 30 -9.05 -4.30 9.08
N LYS A 31 -8.91 -4.01 7.78
CA LYS A 31 -8.90 -2.66 7.18
C LYS A 31 -7.92 -1.73 7.89
N CYS A 32 -6.73 -2.24 8.18
CA CYS A 32 -5.72 -1.50 8.94
C CYS A 32 -4.32 -1.62 8.33
N LEU A 33 -3.48 -0.60 8.55
CA LEU A 33 -2.07 -0.64 8.21
C LEU A 33 -1.28 -1.11 9.43
N ASN A 34 -0.86 -2.35 9.40
CA ASN A 34 -0.11 -2.97 10.48
C ASN A 34 1.38 -2.65 10.38
N ARG A 35 2.03 -2.60 11.54
CA ARG A 35 3.48 -2.50 11.67
C ARG A 35 4.04 -3.53 12.64
N TYR A 36 5.27 -3.96 12.38
CA TYR A 36 6.07 -4.75 13.30
C TYR A 36 7.41 -4.06 13.52
N ASP A 37 7.72 -3.74 14.78
CA ASP A 37 9.02 -3.22 15.19
C ASP A 37 9.87 -4.40 15.71
N PRO A 38 10.91 -4.83 14.97
CA PRO A 38 11.75 -5.95 15.38
C PRO A 38 12.58 -5.66 16.63
N LYS A 39 12.89 -4.39 16.90
CA LYS A 39 13.69 -3.98 18.07
C LYS A 39 12.85 -4.10 19.34
N GLU A 40 11.59 -3.71 19.27
CA GLU A 40 10.63 -3.85 20.37
C GLU A 40 9.92 -5.21 20.40
N ARG A 41 10.07 -6.01 19.34
CA ARG A 41 9.35 -7.28 19.09
C ARG A 41 7.84 -7.11 19.21
N ARG A 42 7.33 -5.99 18.72
CA ARG A 42 5.97 -5.54 18.99
C ARG A 42 5.21 -5.25 17.71
N TRP A 43 3.98 -5.76 17.65
CA TRP A 43 3.00 -5.39 16.65
C TRP A 43 2.27 -4.11 17.07
N GLY A 44 1.86 -3.32 16.09
CA GLY A 44 0.99 -2.18 16.29
C GLY A 44 0.27 -1.77 15.01
N VAL A 45 -0.72 -0.91 15.17
CA VAL A 45 -1.48 -0.33 14.04
C VAL A 45 -1.02 1.10 13.82
N VAL A 46 -0.90 1.51 12.56
CA VAL A 46 -0.71 2.92 12.19
C VAL A 46 -2.07 3.61 12.24
N LYS A 47 -2.21 4.60 13.13
CA LYS A 47 -3.46 5.34 13.36
C LYS A 47 -3.65 6.47 12.33
N GLY A 48 -4.88 6.96 12.16
CA GLY A 48 -5.17 8.16 11.36
C GLY A 48 -5.32 7.92 9.85
N LEU A 49 -5.53 6.67 9.45
CA LEU A 49 -5.71 6.26 8.04
C LEU A 49 -7.09 5.68 7.77
N ASP A 50 -8.03 5.79 8.71
CA ASP A 50 -9.34 5.13 8.67
C ASP A 50 -10.14 5.48 7.41
N GLU A 51 -10.13 6.75 7.00
CA GLU A 51 -10.81 7.22 5.78
C GLU A 51 -10.21 6.60 4.51
N LEU A 52 -8.87 6.64 4.36
CA LEU A 52 -8.17 6.04 3.23
C LEU A 52 -8.44 4.53 3.14
N LEU A 53 -8.35 3.83 4.26
CA LEU A 53 -8.51 2.37 4.28
C LEU A 53 -9.97 1.93 4.07
N ALA A 54 -10.94 2.79 4.38
CA ALA A 54 -12.35 2.57 4.03
C ALA A 54 -12.59 2.69 2.52
N GLU A 55 -11.91 3.59 1.80
CA GLU A 55 -12.02 3.73 0.34
C GLU A 55 -11.43 2.54 -0.44
N ILE A 56 -10.59 1.75 0.23
CA ILE A 56 -9.87 0.61 -0.32
C ILE A 56 -10.71 -0.70 -0.29
N GLU A 57 -11.99 -0.63 0.12
CA GLU A 57 -12.90 -1.75 0.41
C GLU A 57 -13.17 -2.76 -0.74
N HIS A 58 -12.77 -2.47 -1.98
CA HIS A 58 -13.03 -3.35 -3.15
C HIS A 58 -11.81 -3.60 -4.03
N GLN A 59 -10.64 -3.67 -3.40
CA GLN A 59 -9.40 -3.87 -4.11
C GLN A 59 -9.11 -5.34 -4.45
N TYR A 60 -8.41 -5.56 -5.57
CA TYR A 60 -7.84 -6.86 -5.92
C TYR A 60 -6.42 -7.05 -5.40
N PHE A 61 -5.76 -5.94 -5.05
CA PHE A 61 -4.35 -5.93 -4.73
C PHE A 61 -3.98 -4.66 -3.96
N THR A 62 -3.19 -4.82 -2.90
CA THR A 62 -2.46 -3.73 -2.26
C THR A 62 -0.96 -4.00 -2.25
N MET A 63 -0.16 -2.96 -2.45
CA MET A 63 1.27 -3.01 -2.25
C MET A 63 1.73 -1.80 -1.45
N SER A 64 2.42 -2.05 -0.35
CA SER A 64 3.17 -1.02 0.37
C SER A 64 4.60 -0.97 -0.14
N VAL A 65 5.14 0.23 -0.36
CA VAL A 65 6.54 0.44 -0.74
C VAL A 65 7.13 1.61 0.05
N PRO A 66 8.43 1.56 0.39
CA PRO A 66 9.11 2.72 0.95
C PRO A 66 9.43 3.71 -0.16
N TYR A 67 9.16 5.00 0.07
CA TYR A 67 9.53 6.08 -0.84
C TYR A 67 10.09 7.25 -0.04
N ALA A 68 11.38 7.56 -0.24
CA ALA A 68 12.12 8.53 0.56
C ALA A 68 11.97 8.29 2.08
N ARG A 69 11.21 9.14 2.78
CA ARG A 69 10.92 9.01 4.23
C ARG A 69 9.48 8.57 4.53
N ASN A 70 8.71 8.28 3.49
CA ASN A 70 7.29 8.02 3.55
C ASN A 70 6.99 6.59 3.08
N LEU A 71 5.79 6.14 3.40
CA LEU A 71 5.22 4.93 2.86
C LEU A 71 4.35 5.29 1.67
N VAL A 72 4.40 4.52 0.60
CA VAL A 72 3.44 4.63 -0.50
C VAL A 72 2.60 3.36 -0.56
N LEU A 73 1.29 3.53 -0.62
CA LEU A 73 0.32 2.46 -0.78
C LEU A 73 -0.25 2.49 -2.20
N PHE A 74 0.02 1.45 -2.97
CA PHE A 74 -0.65 1.19 -4.24
C PHE A 74 -1.85 0.28 -4.03
N PHE A 75 -2.98 0.64 -4.61
CA PHE A 75 -4.17 -0.20 -4.61
C PHE A 75 -4.91 -0.11 -5.94
N MET A 76 -5.65 -1.17 -6.24
CA MET A 76 -6.32 -1.36 -7.53
C MET A 76 -7.80 -1.63 -7.30
N ASN A 77 -8.67 -0.71 -7.76
CA ASN A 77 -10.12 -0.83 -7.65
C ASN A 77 -10.75 -1.07 -9.04
N GLU A 78 -11.68 -2.03 -9.15
CA GLU A 78 -12.54 -2.18 -10.35
C GLU A 78 -13.66 -1.16 -10.27
N LYS A 79 -13.91 -0.43 -11.36
CA LYS A 79 -15.24 0.07 -11.75
C LYS A 79 -15.12 0.85 -13.05
N GLU A 80 -15.27 0.13 -14.16
CA GLU A 80 -16.06 0.55 -15.33
C GLU A 80 -16.13 -0.64 -16.30
N ARG A 81 -17.29 -1.30 -16.37
CA ARG A 81 -17.62 -2.24 -17.43
C ARG A 81 -18.22 -1.44 -18.58
N SER A 82 -17.38 -0.83 -19.39
CA SER A 82 -17.81 -0.31 -20.69
C SER A 82 -17.49 -1.36 -21.75
N SER A 83 -18.50 -1.77 -22.53
CA SER A 83 -18.35 -2.62 -23.73
C SER A 83 -17.64 -3.98 -23.60
N GLY A 84 -17.60 -4.60 -22.41
CA GLY A 84 -17.11 -5.97 -22.23
C GLY A 84 -15.64 -6.11 -21.84
N GLU A 85 -14.89 -5.01 -21.79
CA GLU A 85 -13.53 -4.97 -21.25
C GLU A 85 -13.57 -4.44 -19.81
N ALA A 86 -13.09 -5.24 -18.86
CA ALA A 86 -12.89 -4.77 -17.51
C ALA A 86 -11.60 -3.93 -17.48
N THR A 87 -11.65 -2.75 -16.87
CA THR A 87 -10.47 -1.94 -16.58
C THR A 87 -10.33 -1.73 -15.08
N VAL A 88 -9.09 -1.60 -14.62
CA VAL A 88 -8.74 -1.43 -13.21
C VAL A 88 -8.07 -0.07 -13.04
N LYS A 89 -8.58 0.75 -12.12
CA LYS A 89 -7.97 2.03 -11.78
C LYS A 89 -6.85 1.78 -10.78
N ILE A 90 -5.65 2.27 -11.09
CA ILE A 90 -4.48 2.18 -10.21
C ILE A 90 -4.41 3.48 -9.41
N TRP A 91 -4.43 3.35 -8.09
CA TRP A 91 -4.33 4.44 -7.14
C TRP A 91 -3.03 4.38 -6.36
N CYS A 92 -2.55 5.55 -5.95
CA CYS A 92 -1.37 5.72 -5.14
C CYS A 92 -1.68 6.72 -4.02
N ALA A 93 -1.34 6.34 -2.79
CA ALA A 93 -1.40 7.21 -1.63
C ALA A 93 -0.02 7.30 -0.98
N GLU A 94 0.52 8.51 -0.83
CA GLU A 94 1.72 8.74 -0.03
C GLU A 94 1.34 9.06 1.41
N ILE A 95 1.97 8.37 2.34
CA ILE A 95 1.68 8.40 3.76
C ILE A 95 2.96 8.78 4.50
N SER A 96 2.94 9.95 5.14
CA SER A 96 3.98 10.31 6.10
C SER A 96 3.71 9.64 7.45
N LEU A 97 4.78 9.28 8.16
CA LEU A 97 4.68 8.61 9.46
C LEU A 97 5.24 9.50 10.57
N GLY A 98 4.42 9.71 11.59
CA GLY A 98 4.79 10.42 12.82
C GLY A 98 4.76 9.49 14.04
N ARG A 99 5.57 9.82 15.06
CA ARG A 99 5.50 9.19 16.39
C ARG A 99 5.03 10.21 17.41
N HIS A 100 4.05 9.85 18.22
CA HIS A 100 3.57 10.67 19.34
C HIS A 100 4.13 10.16 20.68
N GLN A 101 3.97 10.97 21.73
CA GLN A 101 4.30 10.56 23.10
C GLN A 101 3.54 9.26 23.45
N GLY A 102 4.26 8.24 23.92
CA GLY A 102 3.70 6.91 24.19
C GLY A 102 4.07 5.83 23.17
N GLY A 103 4.75 6.19 22.07
CA GLY A 103 5.29 5.21 21.10
C GLY A 103 4.31 4.77 20.02
N ASP A 104 3.10 5.33 20.02
CA ASP A 104 2.12 5.18 18.94
C ASP A 104 2.63 5.84 17.64
N VAL A 105 2.36 5.17 16.52
CA VAL A 105 2.66 5.66 15.18
C VAL A 105 1.36 6.11 14.52
N TRP A 106 1.40 7.31 13.96
CA TRP A 106 0.31 7.91 13.21
C TRP A 106 0.73 8.08 11.76
N GLY A 107 -0.19 7.78 10.85
CA GLY A 107 -0.07 8.05 9.43
C GLY A 107 -0.83 9.32 9.09
N LYS A 108 -0.30 10.09 8.14
CA LYS A 108 -1.01 11.18 7.49
C LYS A 108 -0.92 10.98 5.99
N VAL A 109 -2.06 10.99 5.31
CA VAL A 109 -2.12 10.96 3.85
C VAL A 109 -1.64 12.33 3.34
N GLU A 110 -0.51 12.35 2.66
CA GLU A 110 0.03 13.57 2.04
C GLU A 110 -0.64 13.84 0.69
N TRP A 111 -0.93 12.78 -0.08
CA TRP A 111 -1.78 12.83 -1.26
C TRP A 111 -2.34 11.44 -1.59
N CYS A 112 -3.45 11.39 -2.33
CA CYS A 112 -4.05 10.16 -2.85
C CYS A 112 -4.70 10.46 -4.20
N ASN A 113 -4.21 9.85 -5.28
CA ASN A 113 -4.72 10.09 -6.63
C ASN A 113 -4.67 8.82 -7.49
N GLN A 114 -5.54 8.78 -8.49
CA GLN A 114 -5.46 7.80 -9.57
C GLN A 114 -4.23 8.13 -10.43
N VAL A 115 -3.34 7.17 -10.60
CA VAL A 115 -2.08 7.31 -11.37
C VAL A 115 -2.11 6.53 -12.68
N GLY A 116 -3.12 5.70 -12.91
CA GLY A 116 -3.25 4.96 -14.16
C GLY A 116 -4.52 4.12 -14.27
N VAL A 117 -4.67 3.47 -15.41
CA VAL A 117 -5.70 2.47 -15.71
C VAL A 117 -5.01 1.30 -16.40
N ALA A 118 -5.41 0.06 -16.06
CA ALA A 118 -4.94 -1.15 -16.72
C ALA A 118 -6.11 -1.97 -17.25
N GLU A 119 -5.96 -2.55 -18.44
CA GLU A 119 -6.92 -3.52 -18.99
C GLU A 119 -6.79 -4.86 -18.27
N THR A 120 -7.92 -5.49 -17.96
CA THR A 120 -7.95 -6.71 -17.16
C THR A 120 -7.63 -7.93 -18.02
N MET A 121 -6.36 -8.11 -18.40
CA MET A 121 -5.89 -9.34 -19.01
C MET A 121 -4.66 -9.88 -18.28
N TYR A 122 -4.94 -10.90 -17.46
CA TYR A 122 -4.03 -11.89 -16.88
C TYR A 122 -2.95 -11.40 -15.92
N PHE A 123 -3.14 -11.72 -14.63
CA PHE A 123 -2.09 -11.87 -13.62
C PHE A 123 -0.96 -10.84 -13.72
N LEU A 124 -1.29 -9.56 -13.58
CA LEU A 124 -0.25 -8.56 -13.41
C LEU A 124 0.56 -8.97 -12.17
N ARG A 125 1.84 -9.28 -12.39
CA ARG A 125 2.90 -8.95 -11.44
C ARG A 125 3.19 -7.48 -11.73
N PRO A 126 2.47 -6.51 -11.14
CA PRO A 126 2.68 -5.12 -11.47
C PRO A 126 4.13 -4.75 -11.14
N ILE A 127 4.91 -4.43 -12.16
CA ILE A 127 6.18 -3.74 -12.00
C ILE A 127 5.80 -2.27 -11.90
N VAL A 128 5.65 -1.77 -10.67
CA VAL A 128 5.45 -0.34 -10.46
C VAL A 128 6.81 0.34 -10.55
N VAL A 129 6.98 1.20 -11.55
CA VAL A 129 8.15 2.06 -11.70
C VAL A 129 7.78 3.42 -11.13
N ILE A 130 8.28 3.74 -9.93
CA ILE A 130 8.26 5.11 -9.40
C ILE A 130 9.50 5.81 -9.93
N VAL A 131 9.32 6.96 -10.60
CA VAL A 131 10.39 7.75 -11.22
C VAL A 131 10.92 8.79 -10.24
#